data_AF-A0A5K1BR72-F1
#
_entry.id   AF-A0A5K1BR72-F1
#
_cell.length_a   1.000
_cell.length_b   1.000
_cell.length_c   1.000
_cell.angle_alpha   90.00
_cell.angle_beta   90.00
_cell.angle_gamma   90.00
#
_symmetry.space_group_name_H-M   'P 1'
#
loop_
_entity.id
_entity.type
_entity.pdbx_description
1 polymer ?
#
loop_
_entity_poly.entity_id
_entity_poly.type
_entity_poly.pdbx_seq_one_letter_code
_entity_poly.pdbx_strand_id
1 'polypeptide(L)'
;PIYPSACMVKWKDLENEFVAGSKAKISIRPSDAFGNDIPLMNILGQPQNYMLSVFSRDGHVVDVLNVTSLVEEETSQVVVEFIISTAGTLFLHVEVENQSLRGSPLPFLVNP
;
A
#
# COMPACT_ATOMS: atom_id res chain seq x y z
N PRO A 1 -5.68 19.45 0.87
CA PRO A 1 -5.98 18.28 1.73
C PRO A 1 -5.62 17.02 0.96
N ILE A 2 -5.33 15.92 1.65
CA ILE A 2 -5.12 14.62 0.99
C ILE A 2 -6.45 14.20 0.32
N TYR A 3 -6.37 13.71 -0.91
CA TYR A 3 -7.52 13.20 -1.66
C TYR A 3 -7.25 11.74 -2.05
N PRO A 4 -7.86 10.76 -1.35
CA PRO A 4 -7.50 9.35 -1.46
C PRO A 4 -7.38 8.79 -2.88
N SER A 5 -8.37 9.02 -3.74
CA SER A 5 -8.35 8.51 -5.13
C SER A 5 -7.29 9.15 -6.03
N ALA A 6 -6.68 10.28 -5.64
CA ALA A 6 -5.54 10.87 -6.33
C ALA A 6 -4.19 10.37 -5.79
N CYS A 7 -4.15 9.83 -4.57
CA CYS A 7 -2.94 9.23 -4.01
C CYS A 7 -2.53 8.01 -4.83
N MET A 8 -1.24 7.87 -5.08
CA MET A 8 -0.67 6.77 -5.85
C MET A 8 -0.03 5.74 -4.92
N VAL A 9 -0.32 4.46 -5.14
CA VAL A 9 0.32 3.34 -4.45
C VAL A 9 1.16 2.51 -5.43
N LYS A 10 2.34 2.07 -4.97
CA LYS A 10 3.24 1.20 -5.73
C LYS A 10 4.04 0.30 -4.81
N TRP A 11 4.62 -0.77 -5.36
CA TRP A 11 5.63 -1.56 -4.67
C TRP A 11 6.87 -0.70 -4.38
N LYS A 12 7.35 -0.77 -3.14
CA LYS A 12 8.60 -0.13 -2.75
C LYS A 12 9.74 -0.89 -3.46
N ASP A 13 10.70 -0.14 -4.00
CA ASP A 13 11.87 -0.68 -4.72
C ASP A 13 11.55 -1.55 -5.95
N LEU A 14 10.30 -1.46 -6.47
CA LEU A 14 9.80 -2.20 -7.63
C LEU A 14 9.77 -3.73 -7.44
N GLU A 15 9.78 -4.21 -6.20
CA GLU A 15 9.72 -5.63 -5.86
C GLU A 15 8.27 -6.09 -5.70
N ASN A 16 7.84 -7.07 -6.50
CA ASN A 16 6.49 -7.63 -6.48
C ASN A 16 6.48 -9.17 -6.44
N GLU A 17 7.60 -9.76 -6.04
CA GLU A 17 7.77 -11.19 -5.85
C GLU A 17 8.41 -11.41 -4.48
N PHE A 18 7.79 -12.26 -3.66
CA PHE A 18 8.16 -12.45 -2.26
C PHE A 18 8.20 -13.94 -1.91
N VAL A 19 8.79 -14.27 -0.76
CA VAL A 19 8.75 -15.62 -0.18
C VAL A 19 7.72 -15.62 0.94
N ALA A 20 6.98 -16.70 1.11
CA ALA A 20 5.98 -16.82 2.16
C ALA A 20 6.59 -16.53 3.54
N GLY A 21 5.97 -15.60 4.28
CA GLY A 21 6.46 -15.14 5.58
C GLY A 21 7.50 -14.03 5.52
N SER A 22 7.94 -13.60 4.33
CA SER A 22 8.80 -12.43 4.19
C SER A 22 8.01 -11.12 4.32
N LYS A 23 8.74 -10.03 4.56
CA LYS A 23 8.18 -8.68 4.61
C LYS A 23 8.03 -8.14 3.19
N ALA A 24 6.87 -7.59 2.88
CA ALA A 24 6.59 -6.85 1.67
C ALA A 24 6.38 -5.37 2.02
N LYS A 25 6.72 -4.48 1.09
CA LYS A 25 6.65 -3.02 1.29
C LYS A 25 5.98 -2.34 0.10
N ILE A 26 5.06 -1.45 0.40
CA ILE A 26 4.50 -0.52 -0.57
C ILE A 26 4.85 0.91 -0.18
N SER A 27 4.93 1.79 -1.17
CA SER A 27 5.01 3.22 -0.95
C SER A 27 3.76 3.91 -1.50
N ILE A 28 3.23 4.82 -0.72
CA ILE A 28 2.06 5.63 -1.03
C ILE A 28 2.52 7.07 -1.12
N ARG A 29 2.23 7.70 -2.25
CA ARG A 29 2.46 9.13 -2.48
C ARG A 29 1.14 9.87 -2.24
N PRO A 30 1.00 10.62 -1.14
CA PRO A 30 -0.20 11.41 -0.88
C PRO A 30 -0.31 12.57 -1.88
N SER A 31 -1.51 12.80 -2.39
CA SER A 31 -1.77 13.86 -3.36
C SER A 31 -3.08 14.59 -3.06
N ASP A 32 -3.19 15.82 -3.54
CA ASP A 32 -4.47 16.55 -3.55
C ASP A 32 -5.38 16.08 -4.71
N ALA A 33 -6.59 16.63 -4.80
CA ALA A 33 -7.56 16.25 -5.83
C ALA A 33 -7.11 16.55 -7.28
N PHE A 34 -6.05 17.33 -7.46
CA PHE A 34 -5.46 17.67 -8.77
C PHE A 34 -4.20 16.85 -9.06
N GLY A 35 -3.79 15.96 -8.15
CA GLY A 35 -2.59 15.13 -8.29
C GLY A 35 -1.29 15.83 -7.88
N ASN A 36 -1.37 16.99 -7.21
CA ASN A 36 -0.18 17.66 -6.69
C ASN A 36 0.30 17.00 -5.40
N ASP A 37 1.59 17.13 -5.13
CA ASP A 37 2.19 16.60 -3.91
C ASP A 37 1.74 17.36 -2.68
N ILE A 38 1.46 16.59 -1.62
CA ILE A 38 1.15 17.15 -0.31
C ILE A 38 2.47 17.38 0.45
N PRO A 39 2.68 18.57 1.04
CA PRO A 39 3.85 18.83 1.88
C PRO A 39 3.95 17.87 3.07
N LEU A 40 5.16 17.47 3.44
CA LEU A 40 5.43 16.53 4.55
C LEU A 40 4.72 16.91 5.86
N MET A 41 4.73 18.18 6.25
CA MET A 41 4.06 18.65 7.47
C MET A 41 2.57 18.33 7.48
N ASN A 42 1.92 18.36 6.32
CA ASN A 42 0.50 18.06 6.20
C ASN A 42 0.25 16.55 6.29
N ILE A 43 1.16 15.72 5.78
CA ILE A 43 1.10 14.26 5.90
C ILE A 43 1.25 13.87 7.38
N LEU A 44 2.22 14.44 8.09
CA LEU A 44 2.47 14.18 9.51
C LEU A 44 1.32 14.68 10.41
N GLY A 45 0.71 15.81 10.06
CA GLY A 45 -0.43 16.38 10.79
C GLY A 45 -1.78 15.72 10.50
N GLN A 46 -1.87 14.87 9.47
CA GLN A 46 -3.11 14.22 9.04
C GLN A 46 -2.88 12.72 8.77
N PRO A 47 -2.66 11.91 9.82
CA PRO A 47 -2.48 10.48 9.66
C PRO A 47 -3.71 9.86 8.98
N GLN A 48 -3.46 9.04 7.97
CA GLN A 48 -4.50 8.35 7.19
C GLN A 48 -4.58 6.89 7.61
N ASN A 49 -5.79 6.36 7.75
CA ASN A 49 -6.01 4.95 8.02
C ASN A 49 -6.04 4.19 6.69
N TYR A 50 -4.89 3.66 6.29
CA TYR A 50 -4.76 2.80 5.11
C TYR A 50 -5.30 1.40 5.43
N MET A 51 -6.29 0.95 4.67
CA MET A 51 -6.82 -0.40 4.74
C MET A 51 -6.20 -1.25 3.63
N LEU A 52 -5.57 -2.36 4.02
CA LEU A 52 -4.99 -3.33 3.11
C LEU A 52 -5.88 -4.57 3.07
N SER A 53 -6.27 -5.00 1.87
CA SER A 53 -6.99 -6.26 1.65
C SER A 53 -6.27 -7.05 0.57
N VAL A 54 -5.94 -8.31 0.82
CA VAL A 54 -5.30 -9.17 -0.18
C VAL A 54 -6.27 -10.23 -0.63
N PHE A 55 -6.33 -10.42 -1.94
CA PHE A 55 -7.16 -11.43 -2.58
C PHE A 55 -6.29 -12.40 -3.39
N SER A 56 -6.61 -13.68 -3.33
CA SER A 56 -6.07 -14.66 -4.26
C SER A 56 -6.62 -14.43 -5.67
N ARG A 57 -5.98 -15.04 -6.67
CA ARG A 57 -6.50 -15.07 -8.04
C ARG A 57 -7.95 -15.56 -8.13
N ASP A 58 -8.35 -16.46 -7.23
CA ASP A 58 -9.70 -17.03 -7.17
C ASP A 58 -10.68 -16.15 -6.37
N GLY A 59 -10.23 -14.98 -5.88
CA GLY A 59 -11.04 -14.01 -5.15
C GLY A 59 -11.20 -14.30 -3.66
N HIS A 60 -10.48 -15.28 -3.11
CA HIS A 60 -10.49 -15.55 -1.67
C HIS A 60 -9.67 -14.50 -0.92
N VAL A 61 -10.17 -14.06 0.23
CA VAL A 61 -9.44 -13.15 1.12
C VAL A 61 -8.24 -13.90 1.72
N VAL A 62 -7.09 -13.25 1.72
CA VAL A 62 -5.84 -13.75 2.28
C VAL A 62 -5.45 -12.87 3.47
N ASP A 63 -5.04 -13.51 4.56
CA ASP A 63 -4.60 -12.81 5.76
C ASP A 63 -3.31 -12.02 5.53
N VAL A 64 -3.33 -10.78 6.01
CA VAL A 64 -2.18 -9.87 6.04
C VAL A 64 -1.75 -9.70 7.49
N LEU A 65 -0.47 -9.95 7.77
CA LEU A 65 0.06 -9.94 9.12
C LEU A 65 1.00 -8.76 9.35
N ASN A 66 1.12 -8.33 10.60
CA ASN A 66 2.12 -7.35 11.07
C ASN A 66 2.16 -6.05 10.23
N VAL A 67 0.99 -5.50 9.90
CA VAL A 67 0.89 -4.25 9.14
C VAL A 67 1.42 -3.09 10.00
N THR A 68 2.40 -2.38 9.47
CA THR A 68 2.96 -1.17 10.08
C THR A 68 3.14 -0.10 9.01
N SER A 69 3.05 1.17 9.40
CA SER A 69 3.21 2.30 8.49
C SER A 69 4.11 3.37 9.10
N LEU A 70 4.96 3.98 8.28
CA LEU A 70 5.78 5.13 8.65
C LEU A 70 5.77 6.16 7.52
N VAL A 71 6.01 7.42 7.87
CA VAL A 71 6.21 8.50 6.89
C VAL A 71 7.71 8.62 6.64
N GLU A 72 8.14 8.47 5.39
CA GLU A 72 9.52 8.65 4.96
C GLU A 72 9.73 10.14 4.63
N GLU A 73 10.50 10.83 5.48
CA GLU A 73 10.66 12.28 5.40
C GLU A 73 11.32 12.74 4.10
N GLU A 74 12.34 12.01 3.63
CA GLU A 74 13.14 12.35 2.44
C GLU A 74 12.30 12.36 1.16
N THR A 75 11.30 11.48 1.07
CA THR A 75 10.47 11.32 -0.14
C THR A 75 9.05 11.84 0.05
N SER A 76 8.69 12.26 1.27
CA SER A 76 7.31 12.62 1.64
C SER A 76 6.30 11.54 1.26
N GLN A 77 6.68 10.27 1.39
CA GLN A 77 5.82 9.11 1.11
C GLN A 77 5.46 8.39 2.41
N VAL A 78 4.33 7.68 2.39
CA VAL A 78 4.01 6.73 3.45
C VAL A 78 4.47 5.35 3.00
N VAL A 79 5.32 4.71 3.79
CA VAL A 79 5.76 3.34 3.56
C VAL A 79 4.94 2.42 4.47
N VAL A 80 4.29 1.43 3.88
CA VAL A 80 3.56 0.39 4.61
C VAL A 80 4.31 -0.93 4.45
N GLU A 81 4.65 -1.56 5.57
CA GLU A 81 5.29 -2.86 5.65
C GLU A 81 4.29 -3.87 6.22
N PHE A 82 4.24 -5.06 5.62
CA PHE A 82 3.37 -6.15 6.05
C PHE A 82 3.97 -7.51 5.69
N ILE A 83 3.41 -8.60 6.23
CA ILE A 83 3.83 -9.98 5.97
C ILE A 83 2.68 -10.75 5.31
N ILE A 84 3.01 -11.50 4.26
CA ILE A 84 2.09 -12.43 3.59
C ILE A 84 2.62 -13.85 3.73
N SER A 85 1.84 -14.73 4.33
CA SER A 85 2.20 -16.14 4.56
C SER A 85 1.62 -17.11 3.53
N THR A 86 0.67 -16.65 2.70
CA THR A 86 0.02 -17.50 1.69
C THR A 86 0.75 -17.37 0.36
N ALA A 87 1.24 -18.50 -0.18
CA ALA A 87 1.85 -18.57 -1.49
C ALA A 87 0.80 -18.48 -2.62
N GLY A 88 1.19 -17.93 -3.77
CA GLY A 88 0.36 -17.85 -4.97
C GLY A 88 0.41 -16.50 -5.68
N THR A 89 -0.41 -16.34 -6.71
CA THR A 89 -0.64 -15.05 -7.36
C THR A 89 -1.74 -14.30 -6.61
N LEU A 90 -1.37 -13.15 -6.06
CA LEU A 90 -2.20 -12.36 -5.16
C LEU A 90 -2.36 -10.93 -5.67
N PHE A 91 -3.39 -10.26 -5.19
CA PHE A 91 -3.73 -8.88 -5.53
C PHE A 91 -3.93 -8.08 -4.25
N LEU A 92 -3.11 -7.05 -4.05
CA LEU A 92 -3.22 -6.14 -2.91
C LEU A 92 -4.10 -4.95 -3.27
N HIS A 93 -5.24 -4.86 -2.60
CA HIS A 93 -6.09 -3.69 -2.57
C HIS A 93 -5.68 -2.76 -1.43
N VAL A 94 -5.58 -1.46 -1.74
CA VAL A 94 -5.22 -0.42 -0.78
C VAL A 94 -6.24 0.68 -0.85
N GLU A 95 -6.86 0.98 0.28
CA GLU A 95 -7.94 1.94 0.39
C GLU A 95 -7.69 2.94 1.52
N VAL A 96 -8.25 4.13 1.37
CA VAL A 96 -8.37 5.13 2.43
C VAL A 96 -9.78 5.69 2.36
N GLU A 97 -10.47 5.76 3.50
CA GLU A 97 -11.86 6.26 3.56
C GLU A 97 -12.80 5.55 2.56
N ASN A 98 -12.64 4.23 2.38
CA ASN A 98 -13.37 3.40 1.42
C ASN A 98 -13.18 3.81 -0.06
N GLN A 99 -12.09 4.52 -0.38
CA GLN A 99 -11.69 4.84 -1.74
C GLN A 99 -10.40 4.11 -2.07
N SER A 100 -10.41 3.35 -3.16
CA SER A 100 -9.19 2.71 -3.66
C SER A 100 -8.18 3.75 -4.14
N LEU A 101 -6.92 3.56 -3.74
CA LEU A 101 -5.84 4.41 -4.20
C LEU A 101 -5.53 4.12 -5.67
N ARG A 102 -5.01 5.13 -6.37
CA ARG A 102 -4.55 4.96 -7.75
C ARG A 102 -3.38 3.97 -7.80
N GLY A 103 -3.43 3.03 -8.74
CA GLY A 103 -2.45 1.94 -8.85
C GLY A 103 -2.85 0.66 -8.10
N SER A 104 -3.91 0.72 -7.28
CA SER A 104 -4.56 -0.46 -6.71
C SER A 104 -5.58 -1.07 -7.71
N PRO A 105 -5.72 -2.41 -7.79
CA PRO A 105 -4.95 -3.41 -7.08
C PRO A 105 -3.53 -3.61 -7.62
N LEU A 106 -2.62 -3.96 -6.72
CA LEU A 106 -1.22 -4.29 -7.02
C LEU A 106 -1.06 -5.81 -7.13
N PRO A 107 -0.77 -6.37 -8.32
CA PRO A 107 -0.48 -7.79 -8.46
C PRO A 107 0.90 -8.12 -7.91
N PHE A 108 1.03 -9.29 -7.27
CA PHE A 108 2.30 -9.84 -6.79
C PHE A 108 2.29 -11.37 -6.74
N LEU A 109 3.49 -11.96 -6.70
CA LEU A 109 3.72 -13.40 -6.57
C LEU A 109 4.32 -13.70 -5.20
N VAL A 110 3.81 -14.72 -4.52
CA VAL A 110 4.41 -15.26 -3.29
C VAL A 110 4.82 -16.70 -3.53
N ASN A 111 6.12 -16.96 -3.42
CA ASN A 111 6.70 -18.28 -3.51
C ASN A 111 6.63 -19.00 -2.15
N PRO A 112 6.44 -20.34 -2.12
CA PRO A 112 6.49 -21.13 -0.89
C PRO A 112 7.80 -21.01 -0.13
#